data_AF-S8AL84-F1
#
_entry.id   AF-S8AL84-F1
#
_cell.length_a   1.000
_cell.length_b   1.000
_cell.length_c   1.000
_cell.angle_alpha   90.00
_cell.angle_beta   90.00
_cell.angle_gamma   90.00
#
_symmetry.space_group_name_H-M   'P 1'
#
loop_
_entity.id
_entity.type
_entity.pdbx_description
1 polymer ?
#
loop_
_entity_poly.entity_id
_entity_poly.type
_entity_poly.pdbx_seq_one_letter_code
_entity_poly.pdbx_strand_id
1 'polypeptide(L)'
;MIGKQWRIRGRCFVLPRDLDRSDGIAEETKRWLTGKLMKDGGGGNGEGFDFTREYQAHFGNLSPVLRGSFRNPLPGAPKELGNGGLTPRSPIGDDELNQEVALSNFRVVVIEPTRVEFLDLEVPSKTIWVPIGGEAEKTENLEKFGKVEGDWRAVEVWP
;
A
#
# COMPACT_ATOMS: atom_id res chain seq x y z
N MET A 1 1.07 -23.61 1.53
CA MET A 1 0.73 -23.50 0.10
C MET A 1 1.73 -22.57 -0.55
N ILE A 2 2.69 -23.11 -1.29
CA ILE A 2 3.65 -22.35 -2.10
C ILE A 2 3.27 -22.72 -3.53
N GLY A 3 2.39 -21.93 -4.14
CA GLY A 3 1.80 -22.29 -5.44
C GLY A 3 1.25 -21.07 -6.15
N LYS A 4 0.47 -20.26 -5.43
CA LYS A 4 -0.12 -19.02 -5.95
C LYS A 4 0.67 -17.81 -5.50
N GLN A 5 1.09 -16.97 -6.44
CA GLN A 5 1.91 -15.78 -6.21
C GLN A 5 1.30 -14.55 -6.89
N TRP A 6 1.40 -13.41 -6.23
CA TRP A 6 0.98 -12.12 -6.76
C TRP A 6 2.18 -11.20 -6.88
N ARG A 7 2.29 -10.48 -8.00
CA ARG A 7 3.24 -9.39 -8.19
C ARG A 7 2.50 -8.12 -8.58
N ILE A 8 2.79 -7.04 -7.88
CA ILE A 8 2.21 -5.73 -8.16
C ILE A 8 3.35 -4.79 -8.53
N ARG A 9 3.24 -4.15 -9.69
CA ARG A 9 4.12 -3.05 -10.12
C ARG A 9 3.27 -1.80 -10.24
N GLY A 10 3.78 -0.68 -9.78
CA GLY A 10 3.04 0.56 -9.83
C GLY A 10 3.81 1.76 -9.29
N ARG A 11 3.13 2.90 -9.27
CA ARG A 11 3.62 4.09 -8.57
C ARG A 11 3.30 3.94 -7.10
N CYS A 12 4.28 4.26 -6.26
CA CYS A 12 4.21 4.08 -4.82
C CYS A 12 4.24 5.46 -4.16
N PHE A 13 3.25 5.73 -3.31
CA PHE A 13 3.11 6.96 -2.58
C PHE A 13 3.22 6.66 -1.09
N VAL A 14 4.24 7.21 -0.44
CA VAL A 14 4.37 7.13 1.01
C VAL A 14 3.60 8.29 1.62
N LEU A 15 2.56 7.98 2.37
CA LEU A 15 1.72 9.01 2.95
C LEU A 15 2.45 9.68 4.13
N PRO A 16 2.49 11.02 4.17
CA PRO A 16 2.86 11.76 5.38
C PRO A 16 2.00 11.32 6.56
N ARG A 17 2.59 11.29 7.76
CA ARG A 17 1.84 11.00 9.00
C ARG A 17 0.82 12.10 9.31
N ASP A 18 1.24 13.35 9.11
CA ASP A 18 0.40 14.53 9.26
C ASP A 18 0.03 15.01 7.87
N LEU A 19 -0.94 14.32 7.27
CA LEU A 19 -1.52 14.75 6.02
C LEU A 19 -2.45 15.95 6.24
N ASP A 20 -2.97 16.18 7.45
CA ASP A 20 -3.89 17.29 7.72
C ASP A 20 -3.21 18.66 7.72
N ARG A 21 -1.88 18.71 7.78
CA ARG A 21 -1.10 19.94 7.51
C ARG A 21 -1.54 20.63 6.23
N SER A 22 -1.58 21.95 6.29
CA SER A 22 -2.07 22.83 5.23
C SER A 22 -0.95 23.30 4.30
N ASP A 23 -0.13 22.38 3.80
CA ASP A 23 0.92 22.71 2.83
C ASP A 23 0.58 22.20 1.42
N GLY A 24 1.25 22.77 0.41
CA GLY A 24 0.92 22.49 -0.99
C GLY A 24 1.06 21.02 -1.37
N ILE A 25 2.00 20.30 -0.75
CA ILE A 25 2.29 18.89 -1.04
C ILE A 25 1.20 17.99 -0.43
N ALA A 26 0.81 18.25 0.82
CA ALA A 26 -0.25 17.53 1.49
C ALA A 26 -1.58 17.72 0.75
N GLU A 27 -1.94 18.95 0.40
CA GLU A 27 -3.19 19.23 -0.33
C GLU A 27 -3.24 18.58 -1.71
N GLU A 28 -2.13 18.55 -2.46
CA GLU A 28 -2.06 17.83 -3.74
C GLU A 28 -2.23 16.31 -3.53
N THR A 29 -1.56 15.75 -2.51
CA THR A 29 -1.67 14.33 -2.15
C THR A 29 -3.09 13.95 -1.76
N LYS A 30 -3.77 14.77 -0.93
CA LYS A 30 -5.17 14.57 -0.55
C LYS A 30 -6.08 14.57 -1.78
N ARG A 31 -5.99 15.60 -2.62
CA ARG A 31 -6.81 15.71 -3.84
C ARG A 31 -6.64 14.49 -4.73
N TRP A 32 -5.41 14.02 -4.91
CA TRP A 32 -5.13 12.82 -5.68
C TRP A 32 -5.73 11.55 -5.04
N LEU A 33 -5.55 11.36 -3.73
CA LEU A 33 -6.11 10.21 -2.99
C LEU A 33 -7.63 10.19 -3.06
N THR A 34 -8.27 11.30 -2.75
CA THR A 34 -9.74 11.46 -2.80
C THR A 34 -10.27 11.16 -4.20
N GLY A 35 -9.66 11.73 -5.24
CA GLY A 35 -10.09 11.52 -6.63
C GLY A 35 -9.90 10.07 -7.13
N LYS A 36 -8.98 9.31 -6.53
CA LYS A 36 -8.71 7.90 -6.89
C LYS A 36 -9.52 6.91 -6.06
N LEU A 37 -9.68 7.15 -4.76
CA LEU A 37 -10.31 6.22 -3.81
C LEU A 37 -11.83 6.39 -3.74
N MET A 38 -12.37 7.58 -4.00
CA MET A 38 -13.80 7.86 -3.86
C MET A 38 -14.61 7.76 -5.17
N LYS A 39 -14.01 7.20 -6.23
CA LYS A 39 -14.65 7.12 -7.55
C LYS A 39 -15.87 6.18 -7.61
N ASP A 40 -15.97 5.24 -6.67
CA ASP A 40 -17.08 4.29 -6.60
C ASP A 40 -17.92 4.48 -5.31
N GLY A 41 -18.99 5.27 -5.41
CA GLY A 41 -20.19 5.06 -4.58
C GLY A 41 -20.43 5.95 -3.36
N GLY A 42 -19.57 6.91 -3.03
CA GLY A 42 -19.82 7.86 -1.94
C GLY A 42 -19.48 9.28 -2.35
N GLY A 43 -20.47 10.04 -2.84
CA GLY A 43 -20.32 11.40 -3.35
C GLY A 43 -19.95 12.45 -2.29
N GLY A 44 -18.85 12.26 -1.58
CA GLY A 44 -18.22 13.26 -0.73
C GLY A 44 -17.02 13.87 -1.44
N ASN A 45 -16.92 15.20 -1.46
CA ASN A 45 -15.79 15.95 -2.02
C ASN A 45 -14.47 15.78 -1.22
N GLY A 46 -14.31 14.69 -0.47
CA GLY A 46 -13.26 14.54 0.56
C GLY A 46 -13.44 15.47 1.77
N GLU A 47 -14.46 16.34 1.77
CA GLU A 47 -14.84 17.17 2.92
C GLU A 47 -15.22 16.26 4.10
N GLY A 48 -14.34 16.20 5.10
CA GLY A 48 -14.51 15.38 6.31
C GLY A 48 -13.66 14.10 6.37
N PHE A 49 -12.83 13.81 5.35
CA PHE A 49 -11.86 12.72 5.46
C PHE A 49 -10.66 13.16 6.31
N ASP A 50 -10.56 12.59 7.51
CA ASP A 50 -9.48 12.83 8.46
C ASP A 50 -8.36 11.82 8.19
N PHE A 51 -7.31 12.27 7.49
CA PHE A 51 -6.21 11.39 7.10
C PHE A 51 -5.41 10.92 8.32
N THR A 52 -5.28 11.74 9.35
CA THR A 52 -4.61 11.35 10.61
C THR A 52 -5.38 10.23 11.30
N ARG A 53 -6.72 10.32 11.36
CA ARG A 53 -7.58 9.28 11.93
C ARG A 53 -7.48 7.97 11.15
N GLU A 54 -7.54 8.01 9.82
CA GLU A 54 -7.41 6.79 9.01
C GLU A 54 -6.02 6.16 9.13
N TYR A 55 -4.98 6.99 9.24
CA TYR A 55 -3.63 6.52 9.50
C TYR A 55 -3.52 5.80 10.86
N GLN A 56 -4.13 6.34 11.92
CA GLN A 56 -4.21 5.67 13.22
C GLN A 56 -5.05 4.39 13.16
N ALA A 57 -6.15 4.39 12.40
CA ALA A 57 -6.98 3.21 12.19
C ALA A 57 -6.20 2.09 11.50
N HIS A 58 -5.40 2.40 10.47
CA HIS A 58 -4.51 1.43 9.84
C HIS A 58 -3.48 0.84 10.81
N PHE A 59 -2.91 1.67 11.69
CA PHE A 59 -2.01 1.18 12.75
C PHE A 59 -2.74 0.27 13.74
N GLY A 60 -3.94 0.67 14.19
CA GLY A 60 -4.78 -0.10 15.10
C GLY A 60 -5.20 -1.47 14.53
N ASN A 61 -5.40 -1.57 13.22
CA ASN A 61 -5.78 -2.82 12.54
C ASN A 61 -4.64 -3.86 12.47
N LEU A 62 -3.40 -3.50 12.79
CA LEU A 62 -2.29 -4.45 12.84
C LEU A 62 -2.35 -5.28 14.12
N SER A 63 -1.82 -6.52 14.06
CA SER A 63 -1.70 -7.34 15.27
C SER A 63 -0.79 -6.67 16.31
N PRO A 64 -0.97 -6.95 17.62
CA PRO A 64 -0.14 -6.36 18.68
C PRO A 64 1.37 -6.52 18.45
N VAL A 65 1.78 -7.69 17.93
CA VAL A 65 3.18 -8.00 17.61
C VAL A 65 3.70 -7.12 16.47
N LEU A 66 2.88 -6.93 15.42
CA LEU A 66 3.27 -6.12 14.27
C LEU A 66 3.32 -4.63 14.63
N ARG A 67 2.38 -4.13 15.45
CA ARG A 67 2.45 -2.77 16.02
C ARG A 67 3.74 -2.57 16.80
N GLY A 68 4.07 -3.52 17.68
CA GLY A 68 5.31 -3.50 18.46
C GLY A 68 6.58 -3.47 17.62
N SER A 69 6.56 -4.06 16.41
CA SER A 69 7.72 -4.10 15.53
C SER A 69 8.23 -2.72 15.07
N PHE A 70 7.38 -1.69 15.07
CA PHE A 70 7.79 -0.32 14.75
C PHE A 70 8.64 0.34 15.84
N ARG A 71 8.75 -0.28 17.02
CA ARG A 71 9.73 0.07 18.06
C ARG A 71 11.00 -0.79 17.97
N ASN A 72 11.22 -1.55 16.90
CA ASN A 72 12.49 -2.26 16.74
C ASN A 72 13.60 -1.30 16.28
N PRO A 73 14.88 -1.66 16.49
CA PRO A 73 16.00 -0.95 15.88
C PRO A 73 15.86 -0.80 14.38
N LEU A 74 16.48 0.24 13.83
CA LEU A 74 16.42 0.56 12.40
C LEU A 74 16.75 -0.69 11.56
N PRO A 75 15.90 -1.06 10.59
CA PRO A 75 16.18 -2.18 9.70
C PRO A 75 17.53 -2.02 9.02
N GLY A 76 18.37 -3.06 9.07
CA GLY A 76 19.72 -3.05 8.49
C GLY A 76 20.82 -2.50 9.40
N ALA A 77 20.50 -2.00 10.61
CA ALA A 77 21.52 -1.59 11.57
C ALA A 77 22.35 -2.80 12.07
N PRO A 78 23.68 -2.65 12.24
CA PRO A 78 24.52 -3.66 12.89
C PRO A 78 24.01 -4.00 14.30
N LYS A 79 24.06 -5.29 14.66
CA LYS A 79 23.58 -5.75 15.98
C LYS A 79 24.45 -5.25 17.13
N GLU A 80 25.72 -4.98 16.84
CA GLU A 80 26.75 -4.52 17.77
C GLU A 80 26.46 -3.11 18.31
N LEU A 81 25.67 -2.30 17.59
CA LEU A 81 25.20 -0.99 18.05
C LEU A 81 24.12 -1.09 19.14
N GLY A 82 23.67 -2.31 19.46
CA GLY A 82 22.58 -2.54 20.40
C GLY A 82 21.24 -2.05 19.86
N ASN A 83 20.27 -1.88 20.75
CA ASN A 83 18.91 -1.46 20.41
C ASN A 83 18.70 0.06 20.50
N GLY A 84 19.70 0.85 20.91
CA GLY A 84 19.55 2.31 21.04
C GLY A 84 18.43 2.75 22.00
N GLY A 85 18.11 1.94 23.02
CA GLY A 85 17.02 2.23 23.97
C GLY A 85 15.62 1.82 23.48
N LEU A 86 15.53 1.18 22.31
CA LEU A 86 14.28 0.65 21.78
C LEU A 86 13.91 -0.70 22.43
N THR A 87 12.66 -1.11 22.32
CA THR A 87 12.13 -2.32 22.99
C THR A 87 11.77 -3.42 21.97
N PRO A 88 12.75 -4.19 21.46
CA PRO A 88 12.49 -5.24 20.50
C PRO A 88 11.47 -6.24 21.03
N ARG A 89 10.58 -6.71 20.15
CA ARG A 89 9.61 -7.81 20.44
C ARG A 89 8.61 -7.51 21.56
N SER A 90 8.45 -6.27 21.99
CA SER A 90 7.37 -5.90 22.91
C SER A 90 6.10 -5.57 22.11
N PRO A 91 5.01 -6.35 22.23
CA PRO A 91 3.74 -6.05 21.58
C PRO A 91 3.17 -4.70 22.06
N ILE A 92 2.28 -4.10 21.27
CA ILE A 92 1.50 -2.91 21.66
C ILE A 92 0.03 -3.30 21.71
N GLY A 93 -0.60 -3.18 22.88
CA GLY A 93 -2.02 -3.48 23.09
C GLY A 93 -2.97 -2.48 22.43
N ASP A 94 -4.27 -2.76 22.49
CA ASP A 94 -5.30 -1.85 21.94
C ASP A 94 -5.49 -0.60 22.83
N ASP A 95 -5.06 -0.67 24.09
CA ASP A 95 -5.00 0.44 25.06
C ASP A 95 -3.78 1.35 24.89
N GLU A 96 -2.86 1.00 23.98
CA GLU A 96 -1.57 1.67 23.78
C GLU A 96 -1.37 2.20 22.33
N LEU A 97 -2.44 2.50 21.60
CA LEU A 97 -2.33 2.91 20.19
C LEU A 97 -1.61 4.26 19.96
N ASN A 98 -1.45 5.06 21.00
CA ASN A 98 -0.79 6.38 20.95
C ASN A 98 0.73 6.33 21.19
N GLN A 99 1.36 5.16 21.04
CA GLN A 99 2.82 4.99 21.24
C GLN A 99 3.64 5.80 20.22
N GLU A 100 4.20 6.92 20.67
CA GLU A 100 4.84 7.94 19.81
C GLU A 100 5.98 7.38 18.95
N VAL A 101 6.86 6.55 19.53
CA VAL A 101 7.99 5.92 18.82
C VAL A 101 7.53 4.96 17.72
N ALA A 102 6.44 4.22 17.97
CA ALA A 102 5.90 3.30 16.97
C ALA A 102 5.27 4.09 15.81
N LEU A 103 4.48 5.12 16.14
CA LEU A 103 3.82 5.98 15.15
C LEU A 103 4.82 6.83 14.34
N SER A 104 5.97 7.21 14.92
CA SER A 104 7.01 7.93 14.19
C SER A 104 7.69 7.07 13.11
N ASN A 105 7.67 5.74 13.27
CA ASN A 105 8.29 4.77 12.35
C ASN A 105 7.27 4.07 11.44
N PHE A 106 6.00 4.04 11.81
CA PHE A 106 4.92 3.51 10.97
C PHE A 106 4.76 4.35 9.69
N ARG A 107 4.38 3.75 8.57
CA ARG A 107 4.02 4.49 7.35
C ARG A 107 2.90 3.76 6.63
N VAL A 108 1.96 4.52 6.08
CA VAL A 108 0.96 4.00 5.15
C VAL A 108 1.45 4.28 3.75
N VAL A 109 1.36 3.27 2.89
CA VAL A 109 1.85 3.33 1.52
C VAL A 109 0.72 2.95 0.59
N VAL A 110 0.45 3.81 -0.40
CA VAL A 110 -0.54 3.57 -1.44
C VAL A 110 0.18 3.22 -2.73
N ILE A 111 -0.17 2.09 -3.32
CA ILE A 111 0.35 1.69 -4.63
C ILE A 111 -0.77 1.88 -5.64
N GLU A 112 -0.54 2.73 -6.65
CA GLU A 112 -1.37 2.77 -7.85
C GLU A 112 -0.79 1.77 -8.84
N PRO A 113 -1.43 0.61 -9.04
CA PRO A 113 -0.86 -0.43 -9.86
C PRO A 113 -0.86 0.01 -11.33
N THR A 114 0.24 -0.26 -12.01
CA THR A 114 0.38 -0.15 -13.46
C THR A 114 0.42 -1.53 -14.12
N ARG A 115 0.64 -2.58 -13.31
CA ARG A 115 0.58 -3.98 -13.70
C ARG A 115 0.36 -4.85 -12.47
N VAL A 116 -0.54 -5.81 -12.58
CA VAL A 116 -0.75 -6.87 -11.59
C VAL A 116 -0.51 -8.20 -12.27
N GLU A 117 0.17 -9.13 -11.62
CA GLU A 117 0.42 -10.46 -12.15
C GLU A 117 0.03 -11.49 -11.11
N PHE A 118 -0.62 -12.54 -11.58
CA PHE A 118 -0.93 -13.73 -10.84
C PHE A 118 -0.22 -14.91 -11.50
N LEU A 119 0.54 -15.65 -10.72
CA LEU A 119 1.20 -16.88 -11.13
C LEU A 119 0.66 -18.01 -10.27
N ASP A 120 0.12 -19.03 -10.90
CA ASP A 120 -0.23 -20.30 -10.26
C ASP A 120 0.77 -21.37 -10.73
N LEU A 121 1.51 -21.93 -9.79
CA LEU A 121 2.49 -23.00 -10.01
C LEU A 121 1.85 -24.39 -9.84
N GLU A 122 0.69 -24.49 -9.18
CA GLU A 122 -0.06 -25.74 -9.06
C GLU A 122 -0.74 -26.07 -10.40
N VAL A 123 -1.28 -25.04 -11.04
CA VAL A 123 -1.76 -25.06 -12.42
C VAL A 123 -0.91 -24.05 -13.19
N PRO A 124 0.18 -24.47 -13.89
CA PRO A 124 1.14 -23.59 -14.55
C PRO A 124 0.47 -22.57 -15.47
N SER A 125 0.12 -21.42 -14.91
CA SER A 125 -0.69 -20.40 -15.55
C SER A 125 -0.31 -19.06 -14.99
N LYS A 126 -0.35 -18.06 -15.87
CA LYS A 126 0.00 -16.70 -15.51
C LYS A 126 -0.97 -15.75 -16.18
N THR A 127 -1.56 -14.89 -15.37
CA THR A 127 -2.43 -13.82 -15.84
C THR A 127 -1.83 -12.48 -15.46
N ILE A 128 -1.83 -11.55 -16.39
CA ILE A 128 -1.43 -10.17 -16.16
C ILE A 128 -2.65 -9.27 -16.33
N TRP A 129 -2.76 -8.25 -15.48
CA TRP A 129 -3.72 -7.17 -15.62
C TRP A 129 -2.96 -5.86 -15.81
N VAL A 130 -3.32 -5.10 -16.84
CA VAL A 130 -2.80 -3.75 -17.10
C VAL A 130 -3.95 -2.75 -17.26
N PRO A 131 -3.81 -1.48 -16.84
CA PRO A 131 -4.87 -0.49 -17.05
C PRO A 131 -5.10 -0.24 -18.53
N ILE A 132 -6.36 -0.11 -18.95
CA ILE A 132 -6.71 0.21 -20.34
C ILE A 132 -6.21 1.61 -20.69
N GLY A 133 -5.62 1.76 -21.86
CA GLY A 133 -4.92 2.95 -22.33
C GLY A 133 -3.60 3.22 -21.61
N GLY A 134 -3.20 2.37 -20.66
CA GLY A 134 -1.98 2.49 -19.89
C GLY A 134 -0.71 2.25 -20.72
N GLU A 135 0.43 2.68 -20.19
CA GLU A 135 1.73 2.54 -20.86
C GLU A 135 2.11 1.06 -21.11
N ALA A 136 1.83 0.19 -20.13
CA ALA A 136 2.12 -1.23 -20.25
C ALA A 136 1.28 -1.91 -21.35
N GLU A 137 0.00 -1.54 -21.49
CA GLU A 137 -0.86 -2.06 -22.55
C GLU A 137 -0.31 -1.68 -23.93
N LYS A 138 0.02 -0.39 -24.12
CA LYS A 138 0.52 0.15 -25.40
C LYS A 138 1.89 -0.41 -25.79
N THR A 139 2.83 -0.42 -24.84
CA THR A 139 4.23 -0.81 -25.12
C THR A 139 4.34 -2.29 -25.49
N GLU A 140 3.51 -3.13 -24.88
CA GLU A 140 3.47 -4.57 -25.14
C GLU A 140 2.43 -4.95 -26.22
N ASN A 141 1.76 -3.98 -26.84
CA ASN A 141 0.67 -4.17 -27.81
C ASN A 141 -0.44 -5.12 -27.29
N LEU A 142 -0.76 -5.04 -25.99
CA LEU A 142 -1.70 -5.93 -25.32
C LEU A 142 -3.15 -5.64 -25.70
N GLU A 143 -3.45 -4.50 -26.33
CA GLU A 143 -4.80 -4.14 -26.77
C GLU A 143 -5.42 -5.17 -27.72
N LYS A 144 -4.58 -5.98 -28.38
CA LYS A 144 -4.95 -7.04 -29.33
C LYS A 144 -5.20 -8.39 -28.67
N PHE A 145 -4.89 -8.52 -27.37
CA PHE A 145 -4.92 -9.77 -26.63
C PHE A 145 -5.81 -9.66 -25.40
N GLY A 146 -6.15 -10.81 -24.82
CA GLY A 146 -6.89 -10.88 -23.56
C GLY A 146 -8.31 -10.32 -23.62
N LYS A 147 -8.86 -9.99 -22.46
CA LYS A 147 -10.21 -9.47 -22.26
C LYS A 147 -10.19 -8.22 -21.38
N VAL A 148 -11.20 -7.37 -21.57
CA VAL A 148 -11.43 -6.18 -20.72
C VAL A 148 -12.29 -6.57 -19.51
N GLU A 149 -11.84 -6.20 -18.32
CA GLU A 149 -12.47 -6.41 -17.02
C GLU A 149 -12.50 -5.08 -16.25
N GLY A 150 -13.60 -4.32 -16.36
CA GLY A 150 -13.68 -2.97 -15.82
C GLY A 150 -12.65 -2.04 -16.48
N ASP A 151 -11.83 -1.36 -15.67
CA ASP A 151 -10.76 -0.47 -16.12
C ASP A 151 -9.45 -1.20 -16.49
N TRP A 152 -9.46 -2.54 -16.47
CA TRP A 152 -8.27 -3.38 -16.65
C TRP A 152 -8.41 -4.29 -17.87
N ARG A 153 -7.28 -4.62 -18.49
CA ARG A 153 -7.16 -5.71 -19.46
C ARG A 153 -6.45 -6.89 -18.83
N ALA A 154 -7.13 -8.03 -18.79
CA ALA A 154 -6.60 -9.31 -18.35
C ALA A 154 -6.05 -10.10 -19.54
N VAL A 155 -4.78 -10.49 -19.51
CA VAL A 155 -4.12 -11.28 -20.57
C VAL A 155 -3.50 -12.52 -19.94
N GLU A 156 -3.85 -13.68 -20.47
CA GLU A 156 -3.15 -14.92 -20.13
C GLU A 156 -1.82 -14.99 -20.90
N VAL A 157 -0.75 -15.31 -20.19
CA VAL A 157 0.60 -15.39 -20.73
C VAL A 157 1.26 -16.68 -20.30
N TRP A 158 2.32 -17.09 -21.00
CA TRP A 158 3.13 -18.22 -20.58
C TRP A 158 3.77 -17.93 -19.20
N PRO A 159 3.72 -18.88 -18.25
CA PRO A 159 4.23 -18.72 -16.89
C PRO A 159 5.74 -18.44 -16.84
#